data_AF-A0A235GC88-F1
#
_entry.id   AF-A0A235GC88-F1
#
_cell.length_a   1.000
_cell.length_b   1.000
_cell.length_c   1.000
_cell.angle_alpha   90.00
_cell.angle_beta   90.00
_cell.angle_gamma   90.00
#
_symmetry.space_group_name_H-M   'P 1'
#
loop_
_entity.id
_entity.type
_entity.pdbx_description
1 polymer ?
#
loop_
_entity_poly.entity_id
_entity_poly.type
_entity_poly.pdbx_seq_one_letter_code
_entity_poly.pdbx_strand_id
1 'polypeptide(L)'
;MEPRESAHLVSAVGETVAIAGDGDVRSFPVGVWMLTDGRRVAVVGEGGPISTGDVDGALLINAVQARWPGAIVLERQPVVGSVADPRGYSARYVEVHADGSRADPEFADLANAGFAVGPAP
;
A
#
# COMPACT_ATOMS: atom_id res chain seq x y z
N MET A 1 -15.10 20.48 -15.40
CA MET A 1 -14.43 19.34 -14.78
C MET A 1 -14.23 19.72 -13.33
N GLU A 2 -15.02 19.17 -12.43
CA GLU A 2 -14.80 19.41 -10.99
C GLU A 2 -13.45 18.76 -10.62
N PRO A 3 -12.58 19.45 -9.87
CA PRO A 3 -11.34 18.84 -9.41
C PRO A 3 -11.70 17.62 -8.55
N ARG A 4 -11.13 16.46 -8.86
CA ARG A 4 -11.19 15.32 -7.94
C ARG A 4 -10.43 15.76 -6.69
N GLU A 5 -11.10 15.78 -5.54
CA GLU A 5 -10.51 16.16 -4.24
C GLU A 5 -9.90 14.94 -3.50
N SER A 6 -9.90 13.77 -4.17
CA SER A 6 -9.43 12.50 -3.63
C SER A 6 -8.72 11.67 -4.69
N ALA A 7 -7.83 10.79 -4.21
CA ALA A 7 -7.18 9.81 -5.06
C ALA A 7 -8.21 8.85 -5.68
N HIS A 8 -7.90 8.31 -6.86
CA HIS A 8 -8.77 7.32 -7.51
C HIS A 8 -7.99 6.10 -8.00
N LEU A 9 -8.61 4.93 -7.88
CA LEU A 9 -8.04 3.66 -8.34
C LEU A 9 -7.89 3.68 -9.88
N VAL A 10 -6.71 3.28 -10.36
CA VAL A 10 -6.36 3.19 -11.79
C VAL A 10 -5.88 1.80 -12.20
N SER A 11 -5.56 0.91 -11.27
CA SER A 11 -5.27 -0.50 -11.59
C SER A 11 -6.55 -1.30 -11.83
N ALA A 12 -6.38 -2.46 -12.47
CA ALA A 12 -7.43 -3.46 -12.53
C ALA A 12 -7.64 -4.15 -11.16
N VAL A 13 -8.83 -4.70 -10.95
CA VAL A 13 -9.11 -5.54 -9.79
C VAL A 13 -8.29 -6.83 -9.88
N GLY A 14 -7.64 -7.22 -8.78
CA GLY A 14 -6.86 -8.45 -8.70
C GLY A 14 -5.44 -8.35 -9.23
N GLU A 15 -4.93 -7.13 -9.49
CA GLU A 15 -3.51 -6.92 -9.71
C GLU A 15 -2.70 -7.39 -8.49
N THR A 16 -1.52 -7.94 -8.75
CA THR A 16 -0.63 -8.46 -7.70
C THR A 16 0.81 -8.02 -7.93
N VAL A 17 1.65 -8.13 -6.92
CA VAL A 17 3.12 -8.07 -7.02
C VAL A 17 3.71 -9.32 -6.40
N ALA A 18 4.66 -9.94 -7.10
CA ALA A 18 5.38 -11.10 -6.59
C ALA A 18 6.72 -10.65 -5.99
N ILE A 19 7.01 -11.12 -4.78
CA ILE A 19 8.23 -10.77 -4.04
C ILE A 19 8.94 -12.08 -3.72
N ALA A 20 10.17 -12.22 -4.20
CA ALA A 20 11.03 -13.37 -3.96
C ALA A 20 11.93 -13.09 -2.75
N GLY A 21 11.80 -13.88 -1.69
CA GLY A 21 12.67 -13.85 -0.51
C GLY A 21 13.61 -15.07 -0.44
N ASP A 22 14.11 -15.40 0.76
CA ASP A 22 14.94 -16.57 1.06
C ASP A 22 14.23 -17.90 0.75
N GLY A 23 14.12 -18.24 -0.53
CA GLY A 23 13.62 -19.52 -1.03
C GLY A 23 12.11 -19.61 -1.30
N ASP A 24 11.33 -18.54 -1.06
CA ASP A 24 9.88 -18.51 -1.30
C ASP A 24 9.46 -17.28 -2.12
N VAL A 25 8.43 -17.45 -2.97
CA VAL A 25 7.82 -16.36 -3.75
C VAL A 25 6.42 -16.13 -3.25
N ARG A 26 6.18 -14.93 -2.71
CA ARG A 26 4.86 -14.54 -2.20
C ARG A 26 4.23 -13.51 -3.14
N SER A 27 2.95 -13.69 -3.45
CA SER A 27 2.18 -12.75 -4.27
C SER A 27 1.21 -11.98 -3.40
N PHE A 28 1.23 -10.65 -3.53
CA PHE A 28 0.39 -9.74 -2.75
C PHE A 28 -0.54 -8.95 -3.68
N PRO A 29 -1.83 -8.79 -3.36
CA PRO A 29 -2.72 -7.89 -4.06
C PRO A 29 -2.22 -6.44 -3.97
N VAL A 30 -2.36 -5.72 -5.08
CA VAL A 30 -1.98 -4.32 -5.21
C VAL A 30 -3.11 -3.53 -5.85
N GLY A 31 -3.49 -2.42 -5.22
CA GLY A 31 -4.25 -1.36 -5.87
C GLY A 31 -3.33 -0.20 -6.23
N VAL A 32 -3.39 0.29 -7.48
CA VAL A 32 -2.66 1.48 -7.90
C VAL A 32 -3.63 2.65 -7.97
N TRP A 33 -3.32 3.69 -7.21
CA TRP A 33 -4.11 4.90 -7.07
C TRP A 33 -3.37 6.08 -7.70
N MET A 34 -4.14 6.99 -8.29
CA MET A 34 -3.62 8.26 -8.81
C MET A 34 -4.01 9.38 -7.85
N LEU A 35 -3.01 10.10 -7.34
CA LEU A 35 -3.21 11.31 -6.54
C LEU A 35 -3.69 12.46 -7.43
N THR A 36 -4.19 13.52 -6.79
CA THR A 36 -4.74 14.70 -7.50
C THR A 36 -3.64 15.49 -8.21
N ASP A 37 -2.40 15.40 -7.72
CA ASP A 37 -1.19 15.97 -8.34
C ASP A 37 -0.58 15.11 -9.46
N GLY A 38 -1.18 13.95 -9.77
CA GLY A 38 -0.75 13.06 -10.85
C GLY A 38 0.32 12.03 -10.46
N ARG A 39 0.75 11.99 -9.19
CA ARG A 39 1.61 10.91 -8.70
C ARG A 39 0.83 9.60 -8.55
N ARG A 40 1.51 8.48 -8.80
CA ARG A 40 0.95 7.13 -8.61
C ARG A 40 1.36 6.58 -7.25
N VAL A 41 0.44 5.91 -6.60
CA VAL A 41 0.66 5.21 -5.34
C VAL A 41 0.25 3.76 -5.51
N ALA A 42 1.16 2.83 -5.30
CA ALA A 42 0.89 1.41 -5.27
C ALA A 42 0.67 0.97 -3.81
N VAL A 43 -0.56 0.58 -3.50
CA VAL A 43 -0.96 0.09 -2.19
C VAL A 43 -0.89 -1.44 -2.20
N VAL A 44 0.11 -1.98 -1.54
CA VAL A 44 0.34 -3.41 -1.40
C VAL A 44 -0.39 -3.86 -0.14
N GLY A 45 -1.27 -4.85 -0.27
CA GLY A 45 -2.10 -5.26 0.86
C GLY A 45 -3.61 -5.14 0.64
N GLU A 46 -4.04 -4.54 -0.47
CA GLU A 46 -5.42 -4.10 -0.62
C GLU A 46 -6.39 -5.30 -0.71
N GLY A 47 -7.38 -5.35 0.19
CA GLY A 47 -8.48 -6.33 0.12
C GLY A 47 -8.23 -7.73 0.71
N GLY A 48 -7.14 -7.95 1.46
CA GLY A 48 -6.86 -9.27 2.07
C GLY A 48 -6.05 -9.24 3.37
N PRO A 49 -6.02 -10.35 4.13
CA PRO A 49 -5.24 -10.48 5.35
C PRO A 49 -3.77 -10.52 4.96
N ILE A 50 -3.06 -9.42 5.19
CA ILE A 50 -1.67 -9.29 4.80
C ILE A 50 -0.86 -8.90 6.03
N SER A 51 -0.02 -9.84 6.46
CA SER A 51 1.13 -9.59 7.31
C SER A 51 2.35 -9.43 6.40
N THR A 52 2.48 -8.29 5.70
CA THR A 52 3.73 -7.95 4.99
C THR A 52 4.85 -7.52 5.92
N GLY A 53 4.59 -7.41 7.24
CA GLY A 53 5.64 -7.16 8.24
C GLY A 53 6.81 -8.16 8.24
N ASP A 54 6.68 -9.28 7.51
CA ASP A 54 7.73 -10.28 7.27
C ASP A 54 8.49 -10.09 5.93
N VAL A 55 8.14 -9.08 5.13
CA VAL A 55 8.75 -8.80 3.83
C VAL A 55 9.79 -7.70 3.94
N ASP A 56 10.98 -7.96 3.40
CA ASP A 56 12.03 -6.94 3.26
C ASP A 56 11.53 -5.75 2.42
N GLY A 57 11.66 -4.54 2.97
CA GLY A 57 11.10 -3.34 2.36
C GLY A 57 11.79 -2.97 1.04
N ALA A 58 13.08 -3.25 0.89
CA ALA A 58 13.80 -2.99 -0.34
C ALA A 58 13.38 -3.97 -1.45
N LEU A 59 13.15 -5.24 -1.13
CA LEU A 59 12.59 -6.22 -2.06
C LEU A 59 11.17 -5.83 -2.50
N LEU A 60 10.34 -5.36 -1.57
CA LEU A 60 9.00 -4.87 -1.86
C LEU A 60 9.03 -3.68 -2.85
N ILE A 61 9.87 -2.68 -2.59
CA ILE A 61 10.01 -1.53 -3.49
C ILE A 61 10.49 -1.96 -4.85
N ASN A 62 11.55 -2.78 -4.93
CA ASN A 62 12.09 -3.23 -6.21
C ASN A 62 11.02 -3.96 -7.04
N ALA A 63 10.22 -4.82 -6.41
CA ALA A 63 9.15 -5.54 -7.09
C ALA A 63 8.04 -4.61 -7.59
N VAL A 64 7.65 -3.60 -6.79
CA VAL A 64 6.67 -2.60 -7.20
C VAL A 64 7.20 -1.70 -8.31
N GLN A 65 8.42 -1.19 -8.20
CA GLN A 65 9.04 -0.33 -9.21
C GLN A 65 9.24 -1.04 -10.55
N ALA A 66 9.48 -2.36 -10.54
CA ALA A 66 9.57 -3.16 -11.76
C ALA A 66 8.25 -3.23 -12.53
N ARG A 67 7.10 -3.15 -11.85
CA ARG A 67 5.76 -3.17 -12.47
C ARG A 67 5.21 -1.77 -12.73
N TRP A 68 5.37 -0.86 -11.77
CA TRP A 68 4.85 0.50 -11.83
C TRP A 68 5.98 1.49 -11.52
N PRO A 69 6.85 1.80 -12.52
CA PRO A 69 7.97 2.70 -12.33
C PRO A 69 7.53 4.08 -11.84
N GLY A 70 8.18 4.58 -10.80
CA GLY A 70 7.91 5.88 -10.18
C GLY A 70 6.72 5.91 -9.23
N ALA A 71 6.07 4.78 -8.94
CA ALA A 71 5.00 4.73 -7.95
C ALA A 71 5.55 4.88 -6.52
N ILE A 72 4.87 5.65 -5.68
CA ILE A 72 5.08 5.64 -4.23
C ILE A 72 4.54 4.31 -3.70
N VAL A 73 5.26 3.67 -2.77
CA VAL A 73 4.88 2.35 -2.25
C VAL A 73 4.26 2.51 -0.88
N LEU A 74 2.99 2.13 -0.76
CA LEU A 74 2.35 1.97 0.54
C LEU A 74 2.18 0.50 0.87
N GLU A 75 2.45 0.18 2.12
CA GLU A 75 2.29 -1.15 2.68
C GLU A 75 1.18 -1.14 3.73
N ARG A 76 0.24 -2.08 3.61
CA ARG A 76 -0.80 -2.32 4.61
C ARG A 76 -0.19 -2.98 5.85
N GLN A 77 -0.28 -2.31 6.99
CA GLN A 77 0.11 -2.83 8.30
C GLN A 77 -1.14 -3.18 9.13
N PRO A 78 -1.17 -4.34 9.81
CA PRO A 78 -2.21 -4.64 10.78
C PRO A 78 -2.11 -3.70 11.99
N VAL A 79 -3.24 -3.22 12.52
CA VAL A 79 -3.26 -2.49 13.79
C VAL A 79 -3.17 -3.50 14.95
N VAL A 80 -2.08 -3.44 15.72
CA VAL A 80 -1.85 -4.32 16.89
C VAL A 80 -2.99 -4.13 17.91
N GLY A 81 -3.62 -5.24 18.33
CA GLY A 81 -4.72 -5.24 19.31
C GLY A 81 -6.14 -5.31 18.70
N SER A 82 -6.28 -5.30 17.37
CA SER A 82 -7.56 -5.56 16.72
C SER A 82 -7.88 -7.06 16.74
N VAL A 83 -8.96 -7.45 17.41
CA VAL A 83 -9.46 -8.83 17.49
C VAL A 83 -9.80 -9.34 16.08
N ALA A 84 -9.66 -10.66 15.89
CA ALA A 84 -9.89 -11.37 14.63
C ALA A 84 -11.26 -11.03 13.99
N ASP A 85 -11.19 -10.20 12.95
CA ASP A 85 -12.06 -10.05 11.78
C ASP A 85 -13.21 -11.08 11.59
N PRO A 86 -14.47 -10.64 11.36
CA PRO A 86 -15.38 -11.37 10.47
C PRO A 86 -15.66 -10.67 9.13
N ARG A 87 -15.06 -9.49 8.89
CA ARG A 87 -14.54 -8.83 7.64
C ARG A 87 -13.71 -7.56 7.97
N GLY A 88 -13.70 -7.14 9.24
CA GLY A 88 -13.12 -5.92 9.82
C GLY A 88 -11.59 -5.84 9.89
N TYR A 89 -10.96 -5.60 8.75
CA TYR A 89 -9.56 -5.22 8.64
C TYR A 89 -9.32 -3.78 9.10
N SER A 90 -9.09 -3.56 10.40
CA SER A 90 -8.41 -2.33 10.86
C SER A 90 -6.98 -2.36 10.32
N ALA A 91 -6.70 -1.53 9.33
CA ALA A 91 -5.39 -1.45 8.70
C ALA A 91 -4.90 -0.02 8.69
N ARG A 92 -3.59 0.14 8.84
CA ARG A 92 -2.90 1.40 8.61
C ARG A 92 -2.01 1.24 7.39
N TYR A 93 -1.75 2.32 6.68
CA TYR A 93 -0.85 2.30 5.53
C TYR A 93 0.38 3.13 5.84
N VAL A 94 1.55 2.52 5.67
CA VAL A 94 2.86 3.17 5.83
C VAL A 94 3.54 3.29 4.49
N GLU A 95 4.26 4.38 4.27
CA GLU A 95 5.14 4.52 3.11
C GLU A 95 6.40 3.71 3.32
N VAL A 96 6.80 2.98 2.29
CA VAL A 96 8.07 2.25 2.26
C VAL A 96 9.05 3.06 1.43
N HIS A 97 10.17 3.44 2.03
CA HIS A 97 11.24 4.20 1.38
C HIS A 97 12.30 3.28 0.78
N ALA A 98 13.08 3.79 -0.19
CA ALA A 98 14.03 3.01 -0.98
C ALA A 98 15.06 2.19 -0.15
N ASP A 99 15.32 2.59 1.09
CA ASP A 99 16.18 1.87 2.04
C ASP A 99 15.45 0.74 2.80
N GLY A 100 14.17 0.50 2.49
CA GLY A 100 13.29 -0.46 3.14
C GLY A 100 12.66 0.03 4.45
N SER A 101 12.96 1.27 4.88
CA SER A 101 12.36 1.86 6.07
C SER A 101 10.88 2.20 5.83
N ARG A 102 10.12 2.30 6.93
CA ARG A 102 8.68 2.57 6.91
C ARG A 102 8.40 3.84 7.69
N ALA A 103 7.62 4.74 7.11
CA ALA A 103 7.21 5.98 7.75
C ALA A 103 5.73 6.27 7.50
N ASP A 104 5.20 7.22 8.25
CA ASP A 104 3.81 7.61 8.14
C ASP A 104 3.62 8.53 6.93
N PRO A 105 2.75 8.16 5.97
CA PRO A 105 2.53 8.99 4.79
C PRO A 105 1.61 10.17 5.12
N GLU A 106 1.94 11.33 4.58
CA GLU A 106 1.15 12.56 4.69
C GLU A 106 0.39 12.86 3.38
N PHE A 107 -0.44 11.92 2.93
CA PHE A 107 -1.23 12.07 1.69
C PHE A 107 -2.71 12.35 1.98
N ALA A 108 -3.09 13.63 1.98
CA ALA A 108 -4.48 14.05 2.22
C ALA A 108 -5.46 13.46 1.18
N ASP A 109 -5.05 13.33 -0.09
CA ASP A 109 -5.88 12.75 -1.15
C ASP A 109 -6.26 11.29 -0.89
N LEU A 110 -5.36 10.52 -0.26
CA LEU A 110 -5.61 9.14 0.13
C LEU A 110 -6.49 9.06 1.38
N ALA A 111 -6.26 9.94 2.36
CA ALA A 111 -7.15 10.06 3.52
C ALA A 111 -8.60 10.36 3.06
N ASN A 112 -8.77 11.28 2.11
CA ASN A 112 -10.06 11.61 1.50
C ASN A 112 -10.67 10.45 0.70
N ALA A 113 -9.83 9.54 0.17
CA ALA A 113 -10.27 8.31 -0.48
C ALA A 113 -10.59 7.17 0.52
N GLY A 114 -10.45 7.41 1.83
CA GLY A 114 -10.79 6.47 2.90
C GLY A 114 -9.61 5.64 3.44
N PHE A 115 -8.36 5.96 3.07
CA PHE A 115 -7.19 5.29 3.60
C PHE A 115 -6.84 5.79 5.01
N ALA A 116 -6.48 4.88 5.91
CA ALA A 116 -5.91 5.23 7.21
C ALA A 116 -4.40 5.50 7.07
N VAL A 117 -4.07 6.75 6.76
CA VAL A 117 -2.72 7.31 6.61
C VAL A 117 -2.46 8.39 7.68
N GLY A 118 -1.20 8.78 7.89
CA GLY A 118 -0.80 9.73 8.92
C GLY A 118 -0.48 9.07 10.28
N PRO A 119 -0.10 9.87 11.30
CA PRO A 119 0.38 9.39 12.61
C PRO A 119 -0.68 8.54 13.32
N ALA A 120 -0.22 7.56 14.10
CA ALA A 120 -1.11 6.71 14.88
C ALA A 120 -1.77 7.60 15.95
N PRO A 121 -3.07 7.43 16.21
CA PRO A 121 -3.75 8.15 17.28
C PRO A 121 -3.16 7.81 18.66
#